data_AF-A0A832NIS2-F1
#
_entry.id   AF-A0A832NIS2-F1
#
_cell.length_a   1.000
_cell.length_b   1.000
_cell.length_c   1.000
_cell.angle_alpha   90.00
_cell.angle_beta   90.00
_cell.angle_gamma   90.00
#
_symmetry.space_group_name_H-M   'P 1'
#
loop_
_entity.id
_entity.type
_entity.pdbx_description
1 polymer ?
#
loop_
_entity_poly.entity_id
_entity_poly.type
_entity_poly.pdbx_seq_one_letter_code
_entity_poly.pdbx_strand_id
1 'polypeptide(L)'
;MARYRVIVDRVACIACGAAPAICSEIFELGLDNGKNRVVKKFNVRTDENISIGEIPGELYECAKAAAEICPVNAIKVEKIEE
;
A
#
# COMPACT_ATOMS: atom_id res chain seq x y z
N MET A 1 -9.07 16.53 8.84
CA MET A 1 -8.43 15.29 9.35
C MET A 1 -7.36 14.91 8.35
N ALA A 2 -6.10 14.69 8.75
CA ALA A 2 -5.05 14.35 7.80
C ALA A 2 -5.33 12.98 7.16
N ARG A 3 -5.25 12.89 5.83
CA ARG A 3 -5.30 11.64 5.07
C ARG A 3 -3.94 11.39 4.44
N TYR A 4 -3.66 10.13 4.12
CA TYR A 4 -2.44 9.75 3.44
C TYR A 4 -2.77 8.89 2.24
N ARG A 5 -2.08 9.17 1.13
CA ARG A 5 -2.09 8.37 -0.08
C ARG A 5 -1.04 7.30 0.03
N VAL A 6 -1.43 6.07 -0.21
CA VAL A 6 -0.50 4.94 -0.34
C VAL A 6 -0.45 4.54 -1.81
N ILE A 7 0.74 4.51 -2.38
CA ILE A 7 0.97 4.13 -3.77
C ILE A 7 1.88 2.92 -3.77
N VAL A 8 1.40 1.82 -4.32
CA VAL A 8 2.15 0.59 -4.52
C VAL A 8 2.46 0.45 -6.01
N ASP A 9 3.74 0.53 -6.35
CA ASP A 9 4.26 0.20 -7.67
C ASP A 9 4.24 -1.32 -7.84
N ARG A 10 3.25 -1.81 -8.59
CA ARG A 10 3.12 -3.23 -8.88
C ARG A 10 4.06 -3.66 -9.98
N VAL A 11 4.69 -2.78 -10.73
CA VAL A 11 5.76 -3.18 -11.66
C VAL A 11 6.99 -3.58 -10.86
N ALA A 12 7.39 -2.76 -9.89
CA ALA A 12 8.53 -3.03 -9.00
C ALA A 12 8.23 -4.11 -7.95
N CYS A 13 6.96 -4.32 -7.58
CA CYS A 13 6.59 -5.29 -6.55
C CYS A 13 6.92 -6.73 -6.97
N ILE A 14 7.80 -7.36 -6.19
CA ILE A 14 8.23 -8.76 -6.35
C ILE A 14 7.35 -9.78 -5.60
N ALA A 15 6.14 -9.39 -5.18
CA ALA A 15 5.21 -10.27 -4.45
C ALA A 15 5.80 -10.93 -3.18
N CYS A 16 6.66 -10.22 -2.44
CA CYS A 16 7.32 -10.76 -1.25
C CYS A 16 6.40 -10.97 -0.02
N GLY A 17 5.19 -10.38 -0.01
CA GLY A 17 4.25 -10.51 1.12
C GLY A 17 4.64 -9.76 2.40
N ALA A 18 5.71 -8.96 2.41
CA ALA A 18 6.14 -8.24 3.61
C ALA A 18 5.13 -7.15 4.06
N ALA A 19 4.58 -6.38 3.11
CA ALA A 19 3.64 -5.30 3.42
C ALA A 19 2.36 -5.78 4.12
N PRO A 20 1.63 -6.81 3.63
CA PRO A 20 0.47 -7.35 4.34
C PRO A 20 0.84 -8.07 5.65
N ALA A 21 2.09 -8.53 5.81
CA ALA A 21 2.53 -9.12 7.09
C ALA A 21 2.73 -8.05 8.19
N ILE A 22 3.22 -6.86 7.82
CA ILE A 22 3.37 -5.72 8.75
C ILE A 22 2.03 -5.01 8.95
N CYS A 23 1.26 -4.82 7.88
CA CYS A 23 0.07 -4.00 7.89
C CYS A 23 -1.04 -4.61 7.02
N SER A 24 -1.64 -5.69 7.52
CA SER A 24 -2.75 -6.40 6.86
C SER A 24 -4.04 -5.57 6.76
N GLU A 25 -4.16 -4.52 7.57
CA GLU A 25 -5.30 -3.60 7.51
C GLU A 25 -5.28 -2.70 6.27
N ILE A 26 -4.11 -2.44 5.69
CA ILE A 26 -3.94 -1.54 4.55
C ILE A 26 -3.51 -2.29 3.30
N PHE A 27 -2.71 -3.35 3.44
CA PHE A 27 -2.19 -4.12 2.30
C PHE A 27 -2.73 -5.55 2.30
N GLU A 28 -2.98 -6.06 1.10
CA GLU A 28 -3.29 -7.45 0.84
C GLU A 28 -2.53 -7.93 -0.40
N LEU A 29 -2.37 -9.24 -0.54
CA LEU A 29 -1.85 -9.84 -1.77
C LEU A 29 -2.98 -9.89 -2.81
N GLY A 30 -2.73 -9.33 -3.98
CA GLY A 30 -3.65 -9.40 -5.10
C GLY A 30 -3.81 -10.85 -5.56
N LEU A 31 -5.05 -11.35 -5.57
CA LEU A 31 -5.37 -12.68 -6.11
C LEU A 31 -5.11 -12.78 -7.63
N ASP A 32 -4.93 -11.64 -8.30
CA ASP A 32 -4.70 -11.55 -9.73
C ASP A 32 -3.25 -11.93 -10.12
N ASN A 33 -2.24 -11.28 -9.53
CA ASN A 33 -0.83 -11.47 -9.89
C ASN A 33 0.07 -11.78 -8.68
N GLY A 34 -0.51 -11.98 -7.50
CA GLY A 34 0.21 -12.21 -6.24
C GLY A 34 0.92 -10.97 -5.68
N LYS A 35 0.87 -9.82 -6.37
CA LYS A 35 1.58 -8.60 -5.93
C LYS A 35 0.80 -7.87 -4.85
N ASN A 36 1.52 -7.13 -4.02
CA ASN A 36 0.91 -6.30 -3.00
C ASN A 36 -0.04 -5.28 -3.66
N ARG A 37 -1.21 -5.11 -3.04
CA ARG A 37 -2.18 -4.07 -3.37
C ARG A 37 -2.75 -3.49 -2.09
N VAL A 38 -3.37 -2.33 -2.19
CA VAL A 38 -4.13 -1.78 -1.06
C VAL A 38 -5.43 -2.56 -0.90
N VAL A 39 -5.85 -2.82 0.34
CA VAL A 39 -7.11 -3.50 0.64
C VAL A 39 -8.29 -2.78 0.03
N LYS A 40 -9.32 -3.53 -0.37
CA LYS A 40 -10.53 -2.96 -0.99
C LYS A 40 -11.18 -1.84 -0.16
N LYS A 41 -11.03 -1.88 1.17
CA LYS A 41 -11.56 -0.88 2.09
C LYS A 41 -10.99 0.52 1.88
N PHE A 42 -9.70 0.61 1.56
CA PHE A 42 -8.96 1.86 1.36
C PHE A 42 -8.54 2.05 -0.09
N ASN A 43 -8.88 1.11 -0.98
CA ASN A 43 -8.48 1.16 -2.36
C ASN A 43 -9.23 2.25 -3.12
N VAL A 44 -8.48 3.08 -3.83
CA VAL A 44 -9.00 4.11 -4.72
C VAL A 44 -8.89 3.65 -6.17
N ARG A 45 -7.75 3.04 -6.50
CA ARG A 45 -7.45 2.54 -7.84
C ARG A 45 -6.53 1.35 -7.74
N THR A 46 -6.77 0.30 -8.51
CA THR A 46 -5.83 -0.82 -8.63
C THR A 46 -5.83 -1.32 -10.06
N ASP A 47 -4.66 -1.27 -10.67
CA ASP A 47 -4.37 -1.78 -12.00
C ASP A 47 -3.28 -2.87 -11.91
N GLU A 48 -2.88 -3.44 -13.05
CA GLU A 48 -1.79 -4.41 -13.13
C GLU A 48 -0.42 -3.81 -12.75
N ASN A 49 -0.24 -2.51 -12.99
CA ASN A 49 1.02 -1.79 -12.81
C ASN A 49 1.09 -0.98 -11.52
N ILE A 50 -0.04 -0.53 -10.97
CA ILE A 50 -0.06 0.35 -9.80
C ILE A 50 -1.30 0.10 -8.94
N SER A 51 -1.17 0.24 -7.62
CA SER A 51 -2.30 0.27 -6.68
C SER A 51 -2.22 1.51 -5.83
N ILE A 52 -3.31 2.25 -5.73
CA ILE A 52 -3.44 3.51 -5.01
C ILE A 52 -4.52 3.34 -3.95
N GLY A 53 -4.21 3.77 -2.73
CA GLY A 53 -5.11 3.78 -1.60
C GLY A 53 -5.10 5.10 -0.86
N GLU A 54 -6.16 5.35 -0.12
CA GLU A 54 -6.30 6.50 0.77
C GLU A 54 -6.67 6.01 2.17
N ILE A 55 -5.82 6.34 3.14
CA ILE A 55 -5.96 5.90 4.52
C ILE A 55 -6.14 7.12 5.45
N PRO A 56 -6.86 6.95 6.57
CA PRO A 56 -6.89 7.92 7.64
C PRO A 56 -5.50 8.05 8.28
N GLY A 57 -5.21 9.22 8.88
CA GLY A 57 -3.93 9.49 9.54
C GLY A 57 -3.58 8.55 10.69
N GLU A 58 -4.57 7.89 11.30
CA GLU A 58 -4.37 6.86 12.32
C GLU A 58 -3.61 5.64 11.79
N LEU A 59 -3.75 5.34 10.50
CA LEU A 59 -3.11 4.21 9.84
C LEU A 59 -1.78 4.58 9.17
N TYR A 60 -1.35 5.83 9.28
CA TYR A 60 -0.11 6.32 8.67
C TYR A 60 1.12 5.56 9.13
N GLU A 61 1.25 5.31 10.43
CA GLU A 61 2.41 4.60 10.98
C GLU A 61 2.52 3.17 10.43
N CYS A 62 1.38 2.49 10.29
CA CYS A 62 1.28 1.15 9.72
C CYS A 62 1.67 1.14 8.22
N ALA A 63 1.18 2.12 7.45
CA ALA A 63 1.56 2.28 6.04
C ALA A 63 3.04 2.62 5.86
N LYS A 64 3.59 3.47 6.73
CA LYS A 64 5.00 3.85 6.71
C LYS A 64 5.90 2.66 7.02
N ALA A 65 5.58 1.88 8.05
CA ALA A 65 6.34 0.67 8.40
C ALA A 65 6.34 -0.36 7.25
N ALA A 66 5.19 -0.52 6.58
CA ALA A 66 5.09 -1.39 5.41
C ALA A 66 5.91 -0.89 4.19
N ALA A 67 6.08 0.43 4.06
CA ALA A 67 6.96 0.99 3.04
C ALA A 67 8.45 0.77 3.37
N GLU A 68 8.84 0.96 4.63
CA GLU A 68 10.22 0.80 5.11
C GLU A 68 10.70 -0.67 5.05
N ILE A 69 9.82 -1.65 5.27
CA ILE A 69 10.17 -3.07 5.15
C ILE A 69 10.27 -3.53 3.69
N CYS A 70 9.78 -2.74 2.72
CA CYS A 70 9.71 -3.16 1.34
C CYS A 70 11.14 -3.27 0.76
N PRO A 71 11.63 -4.48 0.43
CA PRO A 71 13.02 -4.66 0.00
C PRO A 71 13.35 -3.95 -1.32
N VAL A 72 12.33 -3.63 -2.10
CA VAL A 72 12.42 -2.99 -3.41
C VAL A 72 11.85 -1.56 -3.41
N ASN A 73 11.52 -1.00 -2.23
CA ASN A 73 10.94 0.33 -2.08
C ASN A 73 9.76 0.61 -3.04
N ALA A 74 8.93 -0.40 -3.28
CA ALA A 74 7.79 -0.32 -4.21
C ALA A 74 6.59 0.43 -3.62
N ILE A 75 6.64 0.86 -2.36
CA ILE A 75 5.52 1.50 -1.67
C ILE A 75 5.91 2.93 -1.31
N LYS A 76 5.05 3.88 -1.65
CA LYS A 76 5.18 5.30 -1.31
C LYS A 76 3.98 5.74 -0.49
N VAL A 77 4.22 6.62 0.48
CA VAL A 77 3.17 7.20 1.32
C VAL A 77 3.29 8.72 1.24
N GLU A 78 2.24 9.38 0.77
CA GLU A 78 2.18 10.84 0.60
C GLU A 78 1.08 11.41 1.48
N LYS A 79 1.32 12.57 2.10
CA LYS A 79 0.29 13.27 2.88
C LYS A 79 -0.64 14.01 1.92
N ILE A 80 -1.95 13.79 2.07
CA ILE A 80 -2.98 14.56 1.36
C ILE A 80 -3.65 15.45 2.40
N GLU A 81 -3.39 16.75 2.33
CA GLU A 81 -4.12 17.74 3.12
C GLU A 81 -5.36 18.13 2.34
N GLU A 82 -6.53 17.90 2.95
CA GLU A 82 -7.83 18.39 2.49
C GLU A 82 -8.25 19.58 3.36
#